data_AF-A0A0C9VMX6-F1
#
_entry.id   AF-A0A0C9VMX6-F1
#
_cell.length_a   1.000
_cell.length_b   1.000
_cell.length_c   1.000
_cell.angle_alpha   90.00
_cell.angle_beta   90.00
_cell.angle_gamma   90.00
#
_symmetry.space_group_name_H-M   'P 1'
#
loop_
_entity.id
_entity.type
_entity.pdbx_description
1 polymer ?
#
loop_
_entity_poly.entity_id
_entity_poly.type
_entity_poly.pdbx_seq_one_letter_code
_entity_poly.pdbx_strand_id
1 'polypeptide(L)' 'MCTSCIHALLHVAQDIRETGPGWINWCFGMERFCGTLLKMVKSHSKPYTSMSNFMLYKAQPAQIQLKYDLSSMLEFNE' A
#
# COMPACT_ATOMS: atom_id res chain seq x y z
N MET A 1 -7.35 25.99 7.65
CA MET A 1 -6.30 24.95 7.78
C MET A 1 -6.91 23.73 8.42
N CYS A 2 -6.72 22.54 7.84
CA CYS A 2 -7.35 21.31 8.29
C CYS A 2 -6.58 20.77 9.52
N THR A 3 -7.29 20.37 10.58
CA THR A 3 -6.70 19.85 11.83
C THR A 3 -5.75 18.67 11.60
N SER A 4 -6.05 17.85 10.59
CA SER A 4 -5.23 16.70 10.20
C SER A 4 -3.82 17.09 9.75
N CYS A 5 -3.64 18.23 9.08
CA CYS A 5 -2.31 18.66 8.62
C CYS A 5 -1.44 19.12 9.79
N ILE A 6 -2.05 19.81 10.76
CA ILE A 6 -1.36 20.29 11.96
C ILE A 6 -0.97 19.10 12.85
N HIS A 7 -1.87 18.13 13.01
CA HIS A 7 -1.60 16.91 13.76
C HIS A 7 -0.45 16.10 13.14
N ALA A 8 -0.46 15.90 11.82
CA ALA A 8 0.64 15.21 11.12
C ALA A 8 2.00 15.91 11.31
N LEU A 9 2.05 17.25 11.28
CA LEU A 9 3.28 18.02 11.51
C LEU A 9 3.77 17.93 12.96
N LEU A 10 2.89 17.75 13.93
CA LEU A 10 3.29 17.55 15.33
C LEU A 10 3.91 16.16 15.53
N HIS A 11 3.38 15.15 14.85
CA HIS A 11 3.85 13.76 14.95
C HIS A 11 5.13 13.48 14.18
N VAL A 12 5.47 14.27 13.14
CA VAL A 12 6.67 14.04 12.32
C VAL A 12 7.96 13.95 13.14
N ALA A 13 8.09 14.74 14.22
CA ALA A 13 9.27 14.71 15.06
C ALA A 13 9.34 13.46 15.94
N GLN A 14 8.19 12.90 16.31
CA GLN A 14 8.09 11.64 17.05
C GLN A 14 8.36 10.46 16.11
N ASP A 15 7.78 10.48 14.91
CA ASP A 15 8.04 9.48 13.87
C ASP A 15 9.54 9.42 13.52
N ILE A 16 10.23 10.58 13.45
CA ILE A 16 11.68 10.61 13.19
C ILE A 16 12.50 9.97 14.33
N ARG A 17 12.05 10.09 15.58
CA ARG A 17 12.73 9.49 16.74
C ARG A 17 12.50 7.98 16.82
N GLU A 18 11.30 7.53 16.47
CA GLU A 18 10.90 6.13 16.57
C GLU A 18 11.34 5.30 15.35
N THR A 19 11.26 5.88 14.14
CA THR A 19 11.50 5.17 12.87
C THR A 19 12.79 5.61 12.17
N GLY A 20 13.51 6.59 12.72
CA GLY A 20 14.71 7.17 12.14
C GLY A 20 14.44 8.33 11.17
N PRO A 21 15.48 8.89 10.53
CA PRO A 21 15.35 10.03 9.62
C PRO A 21 14.24 9.80 8.58
N GLY A 22 13.43 10.82 8.32
CA GLY A 22 12.27 10.71 7.43
C GLY A 22 12.59 10.16 6.03
N TRP A 23 13.81 10.37 5.53
CA TRP A 23 14.26 9.78 4.27
C TRP A 23 14.40 8.25 4.32
N ILE A 24 14.80 7.67 5.45
CA ILE A 24 14.91 6.21 5.60
C ILE A 24 13.51 5.59 5.63
N ASN A 25 12.62 6.16 6.44
CA ASN A 25 11.22 5.74 6.51
C ASN A 25 10.53 5.84 5.14
N TRP A 26 10.76 6.95 4.42
CA TRP A 26 10.23 7.13 3.08
C TRP A 26 10.86 6.18 2.05
N CYS A 27 12.18 6.00 2.06
CA CYS A 27 12.89 5.09 1.16
C CYS A 27 12.33 3.67 1.27
N PHE A 28 12.13 3.17 2.48
CA PHE A 28 11.56 1.84 2.69
C PHE A 28 10.14 1.70 2.10
N GLY A 29 9.28 2.69 2.37
CA GLY A 29 7.93 2.73 1.79
C GLY A 29 7.95 2.78 0.26
N MET A 30 8.85 3.59 -0.30
CA MET A 30 9.02 3.73 -1.75
C MET A 30 9.59 2.48 -2.41
N GLU A 31 10.54 1.78 -1.79
CA GLU A 31 11.06 0.51 -2.31
C GLU A 31 9.96 -0.55 -2.39
N ARG A 32 9.15 -0.67 -1.33
CA ARG A 32 7.99 -1.58 -1.30
C ARG A 32 6.96 -1.22 -2.37
N PHE A 33 6.69 0.08 -2.53
CA PHE A 33 5.76 0.59 -3.53
C PHE A 33 6.27 0.34 -4.95
N CYS A 34 7.51 0.73 -5.27
CA CYS A 34 8.14 0.50 -6.56
C CYS A 34 8.23 -1.00 -6.90
N GLY A 35 8.57 -1.85 -5.92
CA GLY A 35 8.58 -3.30 -6.11
C GLY A 35 7.20 -3.87 -6.44
N THR A 36 6.13 -3.28 -5.90
CA THR A 36 4.76 -3.63 -6.29
C THR A 36 4.43 -3.09 -7.68
N LEU A 37 4.78 -1.84 -7.96
CA LEU A 37 4.51 -1.17 -9.23
C LEU A 37 5.18 -1.86 -10.41
N LEU A 38 6.43 -2.32 -10.25
CA LEU A 38 7.14 -3.13 -11.24
C LEU A 38 6.40 -4.44 -11.56
N LYS A 39 5.79 -5.09 -10.56
CA LYS A 39 4.97 -6.29 -10.78
C LYS A 39 3.66 -5.99 -11.52
N MET A 40 3.16 -4.76 -11.44
CA MET A 40 1.93 -4.32 -12.11
C MET A 40 2.15 -4.01 -13.58
N VAL A 41 3.30 -3.41 -13.92
CA VAL A 41 3.63 -2.98 -15.28
C VAL A 41 4.34 -4.12 -16.03
N LYS A 42 3.60 -5.21 -16.29
CA LYS A 42 4.12 -6.37 -17.04
C LYS A 42 4.22 -6.12 -18.55
N SER A 43 3.40 -5.21 -19.09
CA SER A 43 3.40 -4.86 -20.50
C SER A 43 4.01 -3.49 -20.72
N HIS A 44 5.06 -3.43 -21.53
CA HIS A 44 5.70 -2.17 -21.94
C HIS A 44 4.84 -1.37 -22.92
N SER A 45 4.05 -2.03 -23.77
CA SER A 45 3.20 -1.37 -24.77
C SER A 45 1.90 -0.83 -24.18
N LYS A 46 1.33 -1.49 -23.16
CA LYS A 46 0.05 -1.10 -22.52
C LYS A 46 0.17 -1.11 -20.99
N PRO A 47 0.99 -0.22 -20.41
CA PRO A 47 1.30 -0.24 -18.97
C PRO A 47 0.06 -0.01 -18.11
N TYR A 48 -0.81 0.93 -18.50
CA TYR A 48 -2.02 1.25 -17.74
C TYR A 48 -3.04 0.10 -17.75
N THR A 49 -3.25 -0.58 -18.88
CA THR A 49 -4.13 -1.75 -18.94
C THR A 49 -3.61 -2.88 -18.06
N SER A 50 -2.29 -3.13 -18.08
CA SER A 50 -1.64 -4.12 -17.22
C SER A 50 -1.85 -3.79 -15.74
N MET A 51 -1.70 -2.52 -15.37
CA MET A 51 -1.89 -2.05 -14.00
C MET A 51 -3.35 -2.18 -13.55
N SER A 52 -4.31 -1.74 -14.37
CA SER A 52 -5.74 -1.88 -14.06
C SER A 52 -6.15 -3.34 -13.86
N ASN A 53 -5.66 -4.25 -14.72
CA ASN A 53 -5.94 -5.68 -14.58
C ASN A 53 -5.33 -6.25 -13.29
N PHE A 54 -4.14 -5.83 -12.90
CA PHE A 54 -3.54 -6.23 -11.62
C PHE A 54 -4.34 -5.72 -10.43
N MET A 55 -4.81 -4.47 -10.48
CA MET A 55 -5.65 -3.89 -9.44
C MET A 55 -6.99 -4.64 -9.31
N LEU A 56 -7.62 -4.97 -10.44
CA LEU A 56 -8.82 -5.82 -10.46
C LEU A 56 -8.55 -7.20 -9.87
N TYR A 57 -7.46 -7.85 -10.26
CA TYR A 57 -7.06 -9.15 -9.71
C TYR A 57 -6.86 -9.12 -8.19
N LYS A 58 -6.34 -8.02 -7.62
CA LYS A 58 -6.24 -7.86 -6.17
C LYS A 58 -7.57 -7.52 -5.49
N ALA A 59 -8.39 -6.68 -6.12
CA ALA A 59 -9.64 -6.20 -5.54
C ALA A 59 -10.74 -7.28 -5.53
N GLN A 60 -10.80 -8.14 -6.55
CA GLN A 60 -11.77 -9.21 -6.67
C GLN A 60 -11.80 -10.16 -5.46
N PRO A 61 -10.68 -10.79 -5.04
CA PRO A 61 -10.67 -11.66 -3.87
C PRO A 61 -10.99 -10.89 -2.59
N ALA A 62 -10.51 -9.66 -2.44
CA ALA A 62 -10.84 -8.82 -1.28
C ALA A 62 -12.36 -8.53 -1.20
N GLN A 63 -12.99 -8.23 -2.34
CA GLN A 63 -14.45 -8.02 -2.41
C GLN A 63 -15.23 -9.31 -2.10
N ILE A 64 -14.75 -10.46 -2.57
CA ILE A 64 -15.35 -11.77 -2.26
C ILE A 64 -15.21 -12.05 -0.75
N GLN A 65 -14.04 -11.82 -0.17
CA GLN A 65 -13.81 -12.00 1.27
C GLN A 65 -14.77 -11.14 2.10
N LEU A 66 -14.92 -9.86 1.74
CA LEU A 66 -15.86 -8.95 2.42
C LEU A 66 -17.32 -9.40 2.26
N LYS A 67 -17.70 -9.90 1.08
CA LYS A 67 -19.07 -10.33 0.80
C LYS A 67 -19.47 -11.58 1.58
N TYR A 68 -18.54 -12.50 1.78
CA TYR A 68 -18.80 -13.80 2.42
C TYR A 68 -18.26 -13.89 3.85
N ASP A 69 -17.81 -12.78 4.44
CA ASP A 69 -17.19 -12.69 5.78
C ASP A 69 -16.08 -13.74 6.00
N LEU A 70 -15.28 -13.98 4.97
CA LEU A 70 -14.23 -15.00 4.97
C LEU A 70 -12.94 -14.55 5.67
N SER A 71 -12.92 -13.34 6.25
CA SER A 71 -11.77 -12.81 6.98
C SER A 71 -11.34 -13.74 8.12
N SER A 72 -12.28 -14.42 8.77
CA SER A 72 -12.01 -15.36 9.86
C SER A 72 -11.41 -16.71 9.41
N MET A 73 -11.48 -17.07 8.12
CA MET A 73 -10.99 -18.36 7.61
C MET A 73 -9.58 -18.33 7.03
N LEU A 74 -9.07 -17.16 6.64
CA LEU A 74 -7.77 -17.01 5.99
C LEU A 74 -6.62 -16.66 6.94
N GLU A 75 -6.89 -16.39 8.22
CA GLU A 75 -5.86 -16.22 9.27
C GLU A 75 -5.10 -17.52 9.59
N PHE A 76 -5.60 -18.68 9.15
CA PHE A 76 -5.01 -20.00 9.46
C PHE A 76 -3.95 -20.51 8.46
N ASN A 77 -3.51 -19.70 7.50
CA ASN A 77 -2.53 -20.13 6.50
C ASN A 77 -1.38 -19.13 6.33
N GLU A 78 -0.78 -18.72 7.46
CA GLU A 78 0.60 -18.23 7.54
C GLU A 78 1.50 -19.32 8.15
#